data_AF-A0AAJ2PD07-F1
#
_entry.id   AF-A0AAJ2PD07-F1
#
_cell.length_a   1.000
_cell.length_b   1.000
_cell.length_c   1.000
_cell.angle_alpha   90.00
_cell.angle_beta   90.00
_cell.angle_gamma   90.00
#
_symmetry.space_group_name_H-M   'P 1'
#
loop_
_entity.id
_entity.type
_entity.pdbx_description
1 polymer ?
#
loop_
_entity_poly.entity_id
_entity_poly.type
_entity_poly.pdbx_seq_one_letter_code
_entity_poly.pdbx_strand_id
1 'polypeptide(L)'
;MSILEVIGAIVIIFTSFYLIFKPPQITSGKETANLFVISRDFLQTLDNINHTYFLFTNMTYSDEFSGYVLRNLGYAVFFSTKNLIKPNIIVAANCSTNQIRKLYSWFGELKFNRREVSIYFIPSNLSKIPDYSNLLIICDYKNLTDYRDSLLTYLSKGKGILGFFDFPSEVDKTSIEIFGLEPTQEVVVTEEVMVHSPVSVYDHVYIPYKYFYNLPLMIKANETNPTTGNYLGYFTFRNYVVMFEINSTSREVKFYTTPETRVRERENFRLFGYNFTLSYVTNYSISVSFKKTYNFTDFTGPNRVKTVDEDQNKIFLYSGIYNDGKKVPVSTINTTRVAWIANFDRYDTATHDQKLALLSLILTVSEKVNYYGTFTRRTILVPFVDVENYDVLEIYFASFGLGLPY
;
A
#
# COMPACT_ATOMS: atom_id res chain seq x y z
N MET A 1 23.63 -13.23 -79.64
CA MET A 1 22.76 -13.13 -78.45
C MET A 1 21.34 -12.98 -78.96
N SER A 2 20.50 -13.99 -78.76
CA SER A 2 19.15 -13.99 -79.31
C SER A 2 18.23 -13.10 -78.45
N ILE A 3 17.24 -12.47 -79.06
CA ILE A 3 16.24 -11.64 -78.33
C ILE A 3 15.61 -12.41 -77.16
N LEU A 4 15.47 -13.73 -77.29
CA LEU A 4 14.96 -14.61 -76.24
C LEU A 4 15.87 -14.69 -75.00
N GLU A 5 17.19 -14.68 -75.16
CA GLU A 5 18.13 -14.68 -74.03
C GLU A 5 18.06 -13.36 -73.25
N VAL A 6 17.88 -12.23 -73.95
CA VAL A 6 17.74 -10.92 -73.32
C VAL A 6 16.44 -10.82 -72.54
N ILE A 7 15.33 -11.30 -73.12
CA ILE A 7 14.02 -11.36 -72.43
C ILE A 7 14.11 -12.29 -71.21
N GLY A 8 14.72 -13.47 -71.36
CA GLY A 8 14.92 -14.41 -70.25
C GLY A 8 15.75 -13.82 -69.12
N ALA A 9 16.87 -13.16 -69.45
CA ALA A 9 17.71 -12.49 -68.47
C ALA A 9 16.97 -11.35 -67.74
N ILE A 10 16.18 -10.55 -68.45
CA ILE A 10 15.38 -9.48 -67.85
C ILE A 10 14.34 -10.05 -66.89
N VAL A 11 13.62 -11.11 -67.26
CA VAL A 11 12.61 -11.74 -66.38
C VAL A 11 13.27 -12.32 -65.13
N ILE A 12 14.42 -13.00 -65.27
CA ILE A 12 15.16 -13.54 -64.12
C ILE A 12 15.60 -12.41 -63.20
N ILE A 13 16.21 -11.35 -63.74
CA ILE A 13 16.65 -10.19 -62.95
C ILE A 13 15.46 -9.52 -62.24
N PHE A 14 14.32 -9.34 -62.92
CA PHE A 14 13.13 -8.74 -62.31
C PHE A 14 12.55 -9.62 -61.19
N THR A 15 12.50 -10.93 -61.41
CA THR A 15 11.97 -11.89 -60.43
C THR A 15 12.90 -11.98 -59.22
N SER A 16 14.21 -12.06 -59.44
CA SER A 16 15.22 -12.02 -58.38
C SER A 16 15.19 -10.69 -57.63
N PHE A 17 15.05 -9.55 -58.32
CA PHE A 17 14.92 -8.24 -57.70
C PHE A 17 13.66 -8.16 -56.84
N TYR A 18 12.51 -8.65 -57.31
CA TYR A 18 11.25 -8.64 -56.55
C TYR A 18 11.27 -9.57 -55.33
N LEU A 19 11.98 -10.70 -55.41
CA LEU A 19 12.16 -11.64 -54.30
C LEU A 19 13.13 -11.12 -53.24
N ILE A 20 14.23 -10.49 -53.66
CA ILE A 20 15.26 -9.92 -52.76
C ILE A 20 14.78 -8.60 -52.16
N PHE A 21 14.18 -7.74 -52.99
CA PHE A 21 13.63 -6.44 -52.60
C PHE A 21 12.10 -6.52 -52.65
N LYS A 22 11.51 -7.30 -51.73
CA LYS A 22 10.05 -7.23 -51.53
C LYS A 22 9.68 -5.77 -51.33
N PRO A 23 8.73 -5.23 -52.12
CA PRO A 23 8.30 -3.85 -51.92
C PRO A 23 7.89 -3.67 -50.46
N PRO A 24 8.25 -2.57 -49.80
CA PRO A 24 7.87 -2.33 -48.43
C PRO A 24 6.35 -2.48 -48.35
N GLN A 25 5.89 -3.47 -47.60
CA GLN A 25 4.48 -3.58 -47.30
C GLN A 25 4.16 -2.37 -46.40
N ILE A 26 3.61 -1.33 -47.00
CA ILE A 26 2.96 -0.26 -46.26
C ILE A 26 1.68 -0.87 -45.72
N THR A 27 1.79 -1.60 -44.61
CA THR A 27 0.62 -1.94 -43.81
C THR A 27 0.04 -0.59 -43.37
N SER A 28 -1.17 -0.26 -43.83
CA SER A 28 -1.79 0.98 -43.38
C SER A 28 -1.95 0.85 -41.87
N GLY A 29 -1.20 1.64 -41.09
CA GLY A 29 -1.35 1.69 -39.64
C GLY A 29 -2.71 2.22 -39.19
N LYS A 30 -3.70 2.28 -40.08
CA LYS A 30 -5.05 2.78 -39.86
C LYS A 30 -5.79 1.95 -38.81
N GLU A 31 -5.67 0.62 -38.84
CA GLU A 31 -6.26 -0.25 -37.81
C GLU A 31 -5.60 0.01 -36.45
N THR A 32 -4.28 0.14 -36.43
CA THR A 32 -3.52 0.47 -35.21
C THR A 32 -3.90 1.86 -34.68
N ALA A 33 -3.95 2.87 -35.55
CA ALA A 33 -4.36 4.23 -35.19
C ALA A 33 -5.81 4.27 -34.68
N ASN A 34 -6.72 3.52 -35.30
CA ASN A 34 -8.12 3.42 -34.86
C ASN A 34 -8.21 2.76 -33.48
N LEU A 35 -7.51 1.64 -33.24
CA LEU A 35 -7.46 0.98 -31.93
C LEU A 35 -6.90 1.91 -30.85
N PHE A 36 -5.87 2.71 -31.18
CA PHE A 36 -5.32 3.71 -30.27
C PHE A 36 -6.35 4.79 -29.92
N VAL A 37 -7.03 5.36 -30.93
CA VAL A 37 -8.07 6.39 -30.72
C VAL A 37 -9.21 5.85 -29.87
N ILE A 38 -9.73 4.66 -30.18
CA ILE A 38 -10.79 4.02 -29.39
C ILE A 38 -10.32 3.79 -27.96
N SER A 39 -9.10 3.28 -27.77
CA SER A 39 -8.54 3.02 -26.43
C SER A 39 -8.42 4.29 -25.60
N ARG A 40 -7.96 5.39 -26.22
CA ARG A 40 -7.85 6.71 -25.59
C ARG A 40 -9.22 7.27 -25.23
N ASP A 41 -10.14 7.29 -26.18
CA ASP A 41 -11.48 7.87 -25.99
C ASP A 41 -12.26 7.07 -24.93
N PHE A 42 -12.04 5.76 -24.88
CA PHE A 42 -12.58 4.89 -23.84
C PHE A 42 -12.04 5.22 -22.45
N LEU A 43 -10.71 5.34 -22.31
CA LEU A 43 -10.09 5.79 -21.05
C LEU A 43 -10.59 7.16 -20.61
N GLN A 44 -10.66 8.12 -21.52
CA GLN A 44 -11.15 9.47 -21.22
C GLN A 44 -12.62 9.44 -20.80
N THR A 45 -13.43 8.56 -21.40
CA THR A 45 -14.83 8.39 -21.00
C THR A 45 -14.93 7.83 -19.59
N LEU A 46 -14.15 6.78 -19.27
CA LEU A 46 -14.09 6.20 -17.93
C LEU A 46 -13.67 7.22 -16.86
N ASP A 47 -12.72 8.09 -17.22
CA ASP A 47 -12.21 9.15 -16.36
C ASP A 47 -13.29 10.20 -16.10
N ASN A 48 -13.97 10.65 -17.15
CA ASN A 48 -15.08 11.61 -17.05
C ASN A 48 -16.24 11.10 -16.19
N ILE A 49 -16.45 9.77 -16.12
CA ILE A 49 -17.49 9.16 -15.27
C ILE A 49 -16.96 8.70 -13.90
N ASN A 50 -15.69 8.96 -13.56
CA ASN A 50 -15.02 8.53 -12.32
C ASN A 50 -15.02 7.01 -12.08
N HIS A 51 -14.96 6.20 -13.16
CA HIS A 51 -14.90 4.74 -13.06
C HIS A 51 -13.49 4.16 -13.32
N THR A 52 -12.53 4.98 -13.76
CA THR A 52 -11.16 4.55 -14.05
C THR A 52 -10.51 3.83 -12.87
N TYR A 53 -10.52 4.47 -11.69
CA TYR A 53 -9.94 3.90 -10.48
C TYR A 53 -10.56 2.55 -10.10
N PHE A 54 -11.89 2.43 -10.18
CA PHE A 54 -12.58 1.17 -9.88
C PHE A 54 -12.24 0.06 -10.87
N LEU A 55 -12.12 0.39 -12.16
CA LEU A 55 -11.73 -0.58 -13.19
C LEU A 55 -10.35 -1.16 -12.93
N PHE A 56 -9.40 -0.35 -12.49
CA PHE A 56 -8.03 -0.77 -12.24
C PHE A 56 -7.80 -1.43 -10.87
N THR A 57 -8.72 -1.23 -9.93
CA THR A 57 -8.58 -1.72 -8.55
C THR A 57 -9.47 -2.93 -8.24
N ASN A 58 -10.55 -3.14 -8.98
CA ASN A 58 -11.49 -4.24 -8.81
C ASN A 58 -11.37 -5.26 -9.97
N MET A 59 -10.75 -6.40 -9.70
CA MET A 59 -10.55 -7.46 -10.70
C MET A 59 -11.87 -8.01 -11.25
N THR A 60 -12.89 -8.20 -10.42
CA THR A 60 -14.21 -8.69 -10.85
C THR A 60 -14.82 -7.72 -11.85
N TYR A 61 -14.81 -6.43 -11.56
CA TYR A 61 -15.33 -5.40 -12.46
C TYR A 61 -14.52 -5.32 -13.76
N SER A 62 -13.18 -5.42 -13.66
CA SER A 62 -12.28 -5.52 -14.81
C SER A 62 -12.58 -6.72 -15.72
N ASP A 63 -12.83 -7.89 -15.13
CA ASP A 63 -13.12 -9.12 -15.88
C ASP A 63 -14.50 -9.08 -16.53
N GLU A 64 -15.51 -8.59 -15.81
CA GLU A 64 -16.86 -8.36 -16.35
C GLU A 64 -16.83 -7.39 -17.52
N PHE A 65 -16.11 -6.27 -17.34
CA PHE A 65 -15.91 -5.28 -18.37
C PHE A 65 -15.17 -5.86 -19.59
N SER A 66 -14.07 -6.58 -19.37
CA SER A 66 -13.30 -7.23 -20.44
C SER A 66 -14.15 -8.22 -21.22
N GLY A 67 -14.95 -9.03 -20.52
CA GLY A 67 -15.89 -9.95 -21.13
C GLY A 67 -17.00 -9.25 -21.91
N TYR A 68 -17.47 -8.10 -21.45
CA TYR A 68 -18.44 -7.28 -22.19
C TYR A 68 -17.84 -6.73 -23.49
N VAL A 69 -16.64 -6.14 -23.43
CA VAL A 69 -15.95 -5.60 -24.62
C VAL A 69 -15.62 -6.70 -25.62
N LEU A 70 -15.14 -7.85 -25.15
CA LEU A 70 -14.84 -8.98 -26.03
C LEU A 70 -16.10 -9.50 -26.74
N ARG A 71 -17.20 -9.68 -26.02
CA ARG A 71 -18.45 -10.23 -26.59
C ARG A 71 -19.16 -9.26 -27.54
N ASN A 72 -19.18 -7.97 -27.21
CA ASN A 72 -20.00 -7.00 -27.95
C ASN A 72 -19.20 -6.18 -28.97
N LEU A 73 -17.92 -5.93 -28.71
CA LEU A 73 -17.06 -5.11 -29.56
C LEU A 73 -15.99 -5.94 -30.29
N GLY A 74 -15.81 -7.20 -29.91
CA GLY A 74 -14.85 -8.10 -30.55
C GLY A 74 -13.39 -7.77 -30.23
N TYR A 75 -13.12 -6.99 -29.18
CA TYR A 75 -11.76 -6.62 -28.77
C TYR A 75 -11.34 -7.34 -27.48
N ALA A 76 -10.10 -7.80 -27.44
CA ALA A 76 -9.46 -8.21 -26.20
C ALA A 76 -9.01 -6.96 -25.43
N VAL A 77 -9.38 -6.89 -24.14
CA VAL A 77 -9.01 -5.80 -23.25
C VAL A 77 -7.81 -6.22 -22.40
N PHE A 78 -6.88 -5.30 -22.24
CA PHE A 78 -5.71 -5.47 -21.39
C PHE A 78 -5.60 -4.30 -20.43
N PHE A 79 -5.31 -4.62 -19.17
CA PHE A 79 -5.00 -3.62 -18.17
C PHE A 79 -3.56 -3.80 -17.72
N SER A 80 -2.95 -2.71 -17.27
CA SER A 80 -1.69 -2.73 -16.54
C SER A 80 -1.78 -1.67 -15.47
N THR A 81 -1.29 -1.96 -14.27
CA THR A 81 -1.19 -0.97 -13.19
C THR A 81 0.16 -1.08 -12.50
N LYS A 82 0.70 0.08 -12.10
CA LYS A 82 1.96 0.19 -11.37
C LYS A 82 1.77 1.10 -10.14
N ASN A 83 2.41 0.71 -9.04
CA ASN A 83 2.48 1.45 -7.76
C ASN A 83 1.16 1.56 -6.96
N LEU A 84 0.13 0.78 -7.32
CA LEU A 84 -1.14 0.75 -6.59
C LEU A 84 -1.06 -0.21 -5.39
N ILE A 85 -1.68 0.11 -4.25
CA ILE A 85 -1.82 -0.86 -3.14
C ILE A 85 -2.66 -2.06 -3.62
N LYS A 86 -2.23 -3.29 -3.29
CA LYS A 86 -2.95 -4.51 -3.67
C LYS A 86 -4.30 -4.59 -2.93
N PRO A 87 -5.38 -5.06 -3.57
CA PRO A 87 -6.65 -5.31 -2.88
C PRO A 87 -6.53 -6.42 -1.84
N ASN A 88 -5.62 -7.38 -2.06
CA ASN A 88 -5.29 -8.42 -1.10
C ASN A 88 -3.79 -8.34 -0.77
N ILE A 89 -3.45 -8.10 0.49
CA ILE A 89 -2.09 -8.06 0.99
C ILE A 89 -1.86 -9.29 1.86
N ILE A 90 -0.98 -10.18 1.43
CA ILE A 90 -0.58 -11.37 2.19
C ILE A 90 0.70 -11.04 2.96
N VAL A 91 0.61 -11.07 4.28
CA VAL A 91 1.72 -10.82 5.21
C VAL A 91 2.23 -12.16 5.74
N ALA A 92 3.46 -12.52 5.39
CA ALA A 92 4.18 -13.60 6.05
C ALA A 92 4.56 -13.12 7.46
N ALA A 93 4.04 -13.78 8.50
CA ALA A 93 4.20 -13.37 9.89
C ALA A 93 5.08 -14.37 10.63
N ASN A 94 6.29 -13.95 10.97
CA ASN A 94 7.16 -14.68 11.89
C ASN A 94 6.84 -14.28 13.34
N CYS A 95 5.60 -14.57 13.75
CA CYS A 95 5.00 -14.15 15.02
C CYS A 95 4.34 -15.35 15.71
N SER A 96 4.01 -15.23 16.99
CA SER A 96 3.18 -16.20 17.69
C SER A 96 1.75 -16.24 17.12
N THR A 97 1.05 -17.36 17.31
CA THR A 97 -0.36 -17.50 16.87
C THR A 97 -1.28 -16.41 17.45
N ASN A 98 -1.04 -15.99 18.71
CA ASN A 98 -1.82 -14.94 19.34
C ASN A 98 -1.56 -13.57 18.70
N GLN A 99 -0.30 -13.23 18.43
CA GLN A 99 0.05 -12.01 17.70
C GLN A 99 -0.55 -11.99 16.29
N ILE A 100 -0.53 -13.12 15.56
CA ILE A 100 -1.16 -13.23 14.23
C ILE A 100 -2.67 -12.93 14.30
N ARG A 101 -3.37 -13.55 15.26
CA ARG A 101 -4.81 -13.29 15.46
C ARG A 101 -5.08 -11.82 15.81
N LYS A 102 -4.21 -11.21 16.59
CA LYS A 102 -4.31 -9.81 17.00
C LYS A 102 -4.08 -8.85 15.82
N LEU A 103 -3.04 -9.08 15.02
CA LEU A 103 -2.79 -8.33 13.79
C LEU A 103 -3.94 -8.45 12.80
N TYR A 104 -4.51 -9.66 12.67
CA TYR A 104 -5.68 -9.89 11.84
C TYR A 104 -6.92 -9.13 12.36
N SER A 105 -7.14 -9.10 13.68
CA SER A 105 -8.27 -8.34 14.25
C SER A 105 -8.11 -6.83 14.09
N TRP A 106 -6.86 -6.33 14.06
CA TRP A 106 -6.58 -4.91 13.84
C TRP A 106 -6.71 -4.48 12.38
N PHE A 107 -6.26 -5.31 11.43
CA PHE A 107 -6.01 -4.86 10.06
C PHE A 107 -6.64 -5.73 8.97
N GLY A 108 -7.36 -6.79 9.33
CA GLY A 108 -7.86 -7.79 8.37
C GLY A 108 -8.73 -7.19 7.27
N GLU A 109 -9.50 -6.15 7.60
CA GLU A 109 -10.38 -5.43 6.67
C GLU A 109 -10.10 -3.94 6.76
N LEU A 110 -9.86 -3.32 5.61
CA LEU A 110 -9.65 -1.88 5.47
C LEU A 110 -10.53 -1.33 4.36
N LYS A 111 -10.90 -0.06 4.48
CA LYS A 111 -11.63 0.65 3.44
C LYS A 111 -11.05 2.04 3.27
N PHE A 112 -10.51 2.34 2.10
CA PHE A 112 -10.00 3.66 1.75
C PHE A 112 -10.10 3.86 0.24
N ASN A 113 -10.15 5.11 -0.20
CA ASN A 113 -10.36 5.48 -1.59
C ASN A 113 -11.54 4.72 -2.22
N ARG A 114 -12.63 4.56 -1.45
CA ARG A 114 -13.86 3.85 -1.84
C ARG A 114 -13.69 2.37 -2.19
N ARG A 115 -12.54 1.75 -1.93
CA ARG A 115 -12.30 0.32 -2.14
C ARG A 115 -12.02 -0.42 -0.83
N GLU A 116 -12.28 -1.72 -0.86
CA GLU A 116 -11.93 -2.63 0.21
C GLU A 116 -10.53 -3.20 -0.03
N VAL A 117 -9.75 -3.29 1.05
CA VAL A 117 -8.44 -3.91 1.05
C VAL A 117 -8.39 -4.91 2.21
N SER A 118 -8.05 -6.15 1.89
CA SER A 118 -7.95 -7.24 2.86
C SER A 118 -6.49 -7.55 3.17
N ILE A 119 -6.15 -7.66 4.45
CA ILE A 119 -4.81 -8.04 4.91
C ILE A 119 -4.84 -9.40 5.59
N TYR A 120 -4.18 -10.37 4.97
CA TYR A 120 -4.10 -11.74 5.48
C TYR A 120 -2.75 -11.96 6.16
N PHE A 121 -2.77 -12.36 7.43
CA PHE A 121 -1.56 -12.73 8.17
C PHE A 121 -1.43 -14.25 8.17
N ILE A 122 -0.37 -14.77 7.56
CA ILE A 122 -0.08 -16.21 7.51
C ILE A 122 1.18 -16.51 8.32
N PRO A 123 1.25 -17.64 9.04
CA PRO A 123 2.46 -18.01 9.76
C PRO A 123 3.63 -18.22 8.79
N SER A 124 4.83 -17.79 9.19
CA SER A 124 6.04 -17.91 8.38
C SER A 124 7.27 -18.23 9.22
N ASN A 125 8.18 -19.02 8.65
CA ASN A 125 9.52 -19.28 9.19
C ASN A 125 10.54 -18.46 8.39
N LEU A 126 11.52 -17.87 9.07
CA LEU A 126 12.60 -17.08 8.45
C LEU A 126 13.47 -17.93 7.51
N SER A 127 13.60 -19.24 7.74
CA SER A 127 14.33 -20.14 6.82
C SER A 127 13.63 -20.35 5.48
N LYS A 128 12.31 -20.20 5.42
CA LYS A 128 11.51 -20.43 4.21
C LYS A 128 10.30 -19.50 4.20
N ILE A 129 10.55 -18.27 3.79
CA ILE A 129 9.51 -17.24 3.69
C ILE A 129 8.65 -17.54 2.45
N PRO A 130 7.31 -17.58 2.56
CA PRO A 130 6.43 -17.87 1.44
C PRO A 130 6.55 -16.82 0.31
N ASP A 131 6.94 -17.25 -0.90
CA ASP A 131 7.18 -16.35 -2.04
C ASP A 131 5.94 -15.58 -2.52
N TYR A 132 4.74 -16.13 -2.28
CA TYR A 132 3.47 -15.50 -2.63
C TYR A 132 3.06 -14.37 -1.68
N SER A 133 3.75 -14.22 -0.55
CA SER A 133 3.53 -13.09 0.37
C SER A 133 4.01 -11.76 -0.25
N ASN A 134 3.45 -10.65 0.23
CA ASN A 134 3.76 -9.29 -0.22
C ASN A 134 4.71 -8.55 0.71
N LEU A 135 4.77 -8.97 1.98
CA LEU A 135 5.78 -8.56 2.95
C LEU A 135 5.95 -9.62 4.05
N LEU A 136 7.08 -9.55 4.73
CA LEU A 136 7.39 -10.29 5.96
C LEU A 136 7.26 -9.33 7.15
N ILE A 137 6.54 -9.74 8.20
CA ILE A 137 6.61 -9.10 9.52
C ILE A 137 7.32 -10.04 10.50
N ILE A 138 8.28 -9.52 11.23
CA ILE A 138 9.00 -10.22 12.30
C ILE A 138 8.52 -9.63 13.62
N CYS A 139 7.81 -10.44 14.42
CA CYS A 139 7.42 -10.04 15.76
C CYS A 139 8.44 -10.57 16.77
N ASP A 140 8.71 -9.74 17.77
CA ASP A 140 9.75 -9.96 18.77
C ASP A 140 11.16 -10.08 18.16
N TYR A 141 12.17 -9.65 18.91
CA TYR A 141 13.54 -9.69 18.40
C TYR A 141 14.03 -11.13 18.26
N LYS A 142 14.70 -11.42 17.15
CA LYS A 142 15.36 -12.70 16.88
C LYS A 142 16.72 -12.42 16.29
N ASN A 143 17.71 -13.23 16.64
CA ASN A 143 19.01 -13.17 15.97
C ASN A 143 18.84 -13.59 14.50
N LEU A 144 19.14 -12.67 13.59
CA LEU A 144 18.93 -12.86 12.15
C LEU A 144 20.14 -13.44 11.40
N THR A 145 21.24 -13.70 12.11
CA THR A 145 22.52 -14.17 11.51
C THR A 145 22.32 -15.38 10.58
N ASP A 146 21.59 -16.40 11.04
CA ASP A 146 21.39 -17.64 10.27
C ASP A 146 20.36 -17.50 9.13
N TYR A 147 19.68 -16.36 9.03
CA TYR A 147 18.61 -16.12 8.06
C TYR A 147 18.97 -15.06 7.02
N ARG A 148 20.21 -14.53 7.06
CA ARG A 148 20.67 -13.44 6.21
C ARG A 148 20.37 -13.67 4.72
N ASP A 149 20.77 -14.81 4.18
CA ASP A 149 20.60 -15.10 2.75
C ASP A 149 19.14 -15.23 2.35
N SER A 150 18.30 -15.81 3.21
CA SER A 150 16.85 -15.91 3.00
C SER A 150 16.20 -14.51 2.95
N LEU A 151 16.55 -13.63 3.89
CA LEU A 151 16.03 -12.27 3.98
C LEU A 151 16.48 -11.40 2.80
N LEU A 152 17.76 -11.46 2.42
CA LEU A 152 18.29 -10.74 1.26
C LEU A 152 17.69 -11.25 -0.05
N THR A 153 17.52 -12.56 -0.19
CA THR A 153 16.81 -13.15 -1.34
C THR A 153 15.39 -12.64 -1.41
N TYR A 154 14.67 -12.60 -0.28
CA TYR A 154 13.30 -12.10 -0.22
C TYR A 154 13.19 -10.61 -0.60
N LEU A 155 14.10 -9.76 -0.12
CA LEU A 155 14.20 -8.35 -0.51
C LEU A 155 14.54 -8.17 -2.00
N SER A 156 15.42 -9.01 -2.55
CA SER A 156 15.82 -8.95 -3.96
C SER A 156 14.66 -9.23 -4.93
N LYS A 157 13.67 -10.03 -4.51
CA LYS A 157 12.40 -10.26 -5.23
C LYS A 157 11.44 -9.06 -5.15
N GLY A 158 11.85 -8.00 -4.47
CA GLY A 158 11.10 -6.76 -4.29
C GLY A 158 10.01 -6.79 -3.24
N LYS A 159 10.10 -7.73 -2.31
CA LYS A 159 9.21 -7.84 -1.15
C LYS A 159 9.71 -6.96 0.00
N GLY A 160 8.81 -6.60 0.92
CA GLY A 160 9.14 -5.79 2.09
C GLY A 160 9.39 -6.59 3.36
N ILE A 161 10.17 -6.04 4.29
CA ILE A 161 10.37 -6.57 5.64
C ILE A 161 10.01 -5.50 6.67
N LEU A 162 9.23 -5.87 7.68
CA LEU A 162 8.84 -5.02 8.79
C LEU A 162 9.24 -5.67 10.11
N GLY A 163 10.06 -4.99 10.90
CA GLY A 163 10.33 -5.36 12.29
C GLY A 163 9.29 -4.75 13.22
N PHE A 164 8.62 -5.57 14.01
CA PHE A 164 7.73 -5.14 15.10
C PHE A 164 8.21 -5.74 16.42
N PHE A 165 9.24 -5.11 16.99
CA PHE A 165 9.92 -5.60 18.18
C PHE A 165 10.73 -4.50 18.85
N ASP A 166 11.10 -4.73 20.10
CA ASP A 166 12.12 -3.92 20.77
C ASP A 166 13.51 -4.53 20.54
N PHE A 167 14.51 -3.68 20.30
CA PHE A 167 15.90 -4.11 20.18
C PHE A 167 16.49 -4.41 21.57
N PRO A 168 17.20 -5.54 21.72
CA PRO A 168 18.01 -5.81 22.91
C PRO A 168 19.26 -4.92 22.94
N SER A 169 20.04 -5.03 24.03
CA SER A 169 21.32 -4.33 24.17
C SER A 169 22.37 -4.76 23.14
N GLU A 170 22.31 -6.02 22.70
CA GLU A 170 23.22 -6.59 21.70
C GLU A 170 22.44 -7.00 20.46
N VAL A 171 22.74 -6.36 19.33
CA VAL A 171 22.05 -6.58 18.06
C VAL A 171 22.99 -7.27 17.08
N ASP A 172 22.49 -8.30 16.41
CA ASP A 172 23.30 -9.07 15.45
C ASP A 172 23.57 -8.27 14.18
N LYS A 173 24.68 -8.58 13.50
CA LYS A 173 25.11 -7.84 12.30
C LYS A 173 24.07 -7.87 11.16
N THR A 174 23.28 -8.94 11.06
CA THR A 174 22.26 -9.05 10.02
C THR A 174 21.08 -8.14 10.33
N SER A 175 20.67 -8.06 11.59
CA SER A 175 19.66 -7.08 12.03
C SER A 175 20.11 -5.65 11.76
N ILE A 176 21.38 -5.31 12.03
CA ILE A 176 21.95 -3.99 11.72
C ILE A 176 21.92 -3.73 10.20
N GLU A 177 22.34 -4.70 9.38
CA GLU A 177 22.34 -4.59 7.91
C GLU A 177 20.94 -4.38 7.33
N ILE A 178 19.96 -5.17 7.79
CA ILE A 178 18.58 -5.12 7.28
C ILE A 178 17.89 -3.83 7.74
N PHE A 179 17.88 -3.55 9.04
CA PHE A 179 17.10 -2.44 9.60
C PHE A 179 17.85 -1.10 9.68
N GLY A 180 19.17 -1.09 9.47
CA GLY A 180 19.98 0.13 9.47
C GLY A 180 20.06 0.80 10.85
N LEU A 181 19.93 0.02 11.93
CA LEU A 181 19.89 0.50 13.31
C LEU A 181 20.97 -0.20 14.13
N GLU A 182 21.69 0.57 14.95
CA GLU A 182 22.70 0.05 15.87
C GLU A 182 22.42 0.48 17.33
N PRO A 183 22.80 -0.34 18.33
CA PRO A 183 22.66 0.02 19.74
C PRO A 183 23.43 1.28 20.12
N THR A 184 22.90 2.04 21.08
CA THR A 184 23.55 3.20 21.69
C THR A 184 23.35 3.20 23.22
N GLN A 185 24.26 3.84 23.96
CA GLN A 185 24.15 3.99 25.42
C GLN A 185 23.63 5.37 25.85
N GLU A 186 23.70 6.37 24.97
CA GLU A 186 23.29 7.74 25.26
C GLU A 186 21.84 7.92 24.86
N VAL A 187 20.91 8.15 25.79
CA VAL A 187 19.51 8.49 25.43
C VAL A 187 18.90 9.44 26.46
N VAL A 188 18.38 10.58 26.00
CA VAL A 188 17.39 11.36 26.74
C VAL A 188 16.03 11.07 26.07
N VAL A 189 15.31 10.11 26.65
CA VAL A 189 13.98 9.73 26.16
C VAL A 189 12.94 10.67 26.75
N THR A 190 12.07 11.22 25.92
CA THR A 190 10.81 11.86 26.34
C THR A 190 9.68 10.85 26.23
N GLU A 191 8.68 10.96 27.12
CA GLU A 191 7.48 10.09 27.06
C GLU A 191 6.63 10.33 25.81
N GLU A 192 6.69 11.54 25.23
CA GLU A 192 5.97 11.86 24.00
C GLU A 192 6.73 11.42 22.75
N VAL A 193 6.00 10.79 21.84
CA VAL A 193 6.51 10.37 20.54
C VAL A 193 5.89 11.22 19.45
N MET A 194 6.74 11.75 18.59
CA MET A 194 6.35 12.68 17.52
C MET A 194 6.51 12.02 16.15
N VAL A 195 5.59 12.35 15.25
CA VAL A 195 5.74 12.04 13.82
C VAL A 195 6.77 12.99 13.21
N HIS A 196 7.79 12.45 12.56
CA HIS A 196 8.71 13.25 11.75
C HIS A 196 7.99 13.68 10.47
N SER A 197 7.78 14.98 10.32
CA SER A 197 7.27 15.54 9.07
C SER A 197 8.36 15.50 7.98
N PRO A 198 8.09 14.90 6.80
CA PRO A 198 9.02 14.93 5.68
C PRO A 198 9.25 16.37 5.22
N VAL A 199 10.48 16.68 4.81
CA VAL A 199 10.83 17.93 4.12
C VAL A 199 10.57 17.84 2.61
N SER A 200 10.53 16.61 2.07
CA SER A 200 10.36 16.35 0.63
C SER A 200 9.52 15.10 0.36
N VAL A 201 8.90 15.03 -0.82
CA VAL A 201 8.21 13.81 -1.30
C VAL A 201 9.16 12.65 -1.60
N TYR A 202 10.47 12.95 -1.70
CA TYR A 202 11.53 11.97 -1.90
C TYR A 202 12.06 11.36 -0.59
N ASP A 203 11.67 11.92 0.56
CA ASP A 203 12.11 11.37 1.85
C ASP A 203 11.49 10.00 2.08
N HIS A 204 12.27 9.08 2.65
CA HIS A 204 11.80 7.73 2.98
C HIS A 204 10.56 7.76 3.89
N VAL A 205 10.44 8.77 4.75
CA VAL A 205 9.31 8.95 5.68
C VAL A 205 8.06 9.55 5.03
N TYR A 206 8.13 10.07 3.79
CA TYR A 206 6.97 10.70 3.14
C TYR A 206 5.79 9.73 2.97
N ILE A 207 6.07 8.51 2.52
CA ILE A 207 5.03 7.50 2.26
C ILE A 207 4.29 7.08 3.54
N PRO A 208 4.96 6.65 4.63
CA PRO A 208 4.26 6.32 5.86
C PRO A 208 3.60 7.54 6.50
N TYR A 209 4.22 8.72 6.44
CA TYR A 209 3.59 9.98 6.88
C TYR A 209 2.27 10.25 6.15
N LYS A 210 2.27 10.08 4.82
CA LYS A 210 1.08 10.23 3.98
C LYS A 210 -0.01 9.25 4.41
N TYR A 211 0.31 7.98 4.61
CA TYR A 211 -0.68 7.00 5.05
C TYR A 211 -1.19 7.29 6.46
N PHE A 212 -0.32 7.62 7.41
CA PHE A 212 -0.72 7.85 8.80
C PHE A 212 -1.80 8.94 8.95
N TYR A 213 -1.69 10.06 8.21
CA TYR A 213 -2.64 11.18 8.35
C TYR A 213 -3.88 11.11 7.45
N ASN A 214 -3.96 10.12 6.57
CA ASN A 214 -5.00 10.09 5.54
C ASN A 214 -5.72 8.74 5.48
N LEU A 215 -5.07 7.67 5.92
CA LEU A 215 -5.67 6.35 5.92
C LEU A 215 -6.66 6.25 7.09
N PRO A 216 -7.93 5.92 6.82
CA PRO A 216 -8.90 5.72 7.87
C PRO A 216 -8.72 4.32 8.48
N LEU A 217 -8.52 4.26 9.80
CA LEU A 217 -8.47 3.01 10.53
C LEU A 217 -9.89 2.53 10.82
N MET A 218 -10.19 1.27 10.47
CA MET A 218 -11.48 0.66 10.78
C MET A 218 -11.52 0.20 12.24
N ILE A 219 -12.55 0.63 12.96
CA ILE A 219 -12.80 0.30 14.36
C ILE A 219 -14.15 -0.40 14.42
N LYS A 220 -14.14 -1.67 14.85
CA LYS A 220 -15.33 -2.50 14.93
C LYS A 220 -16.07 -2.26 16.25
N ALA A 221 -17.39 -2.21 16.17
CA ALA A 221 -18.27 -2.35 17.31
C ALA A 221 -18.16 -3.78 17.87
N ASN A 222 -18.26 -3.90 19.19
CA ASN A 222 -18.18 -5.17 19.90
C ASN A 222 -19.52 -5.59 20.50
N GLU A 223 -20.48 -4.67 20.61
CA GLU A 223 -21.73 -4.87 21.32
C GLU A 223 -22.90 -4.25 20.54
N THR A 224 -24.13 -4.61 20.91
CA THR A 224 -25.36 -4.02 20.39
C THR A 224 -26.11 -3.38 21.54
N ASN A 225 -26.53 -2.12 21.37
CA ASN A 225 -27.37 -1.42 22.31
C ASN A 225 -28.76 -2.08 22.34
N PRO A 226 -29.20 -2.65 23.48
CA PRO A 226 -30.46 -3.38 23.55
C PRO A 226 -31.69 -2.48 23.40
N THR A 227 -31.54 -1.17 23.62
CA THR A 227 -32.65 -0.21 23.54
C THR A 227 -32.86 0.33 22.13
N THR A 228 -31.77 0.67 21.44
CA THR A 228 -31.84 1.29 20.10
C THR A 228 -31.63 0.29 18.97
N GLY A 229 -31.05 -0.87 19.25
CA GLY A 229 -30.57 -1.82 18.23
C GLY A 229 -29.28 -1.37 17.52
N ASN A 230 -28.74 -0.21 17.89
CA ASN A 230 -27.50 0.32 17.30
C ASN A 230 -26.27 -0.44 17.80
N TYR A 231 -25.17 -0.34 17.08
CA TYR A 231 -23.92 -0.99 17.47
C TYR A 231 -23.05 -0.08 18.35
N LEU A 232 -22.48 -0.65 19.40
CA LEU A 232 -21.62 0.01 20.37
C LEU A 232 -20.18 -0.46 20.22
N GLY A 233 -19.23 0.45 20.39
CA GLY A 233 -17.81 0.12 20.39
C GLY A 233 -16.99 1.14 21.17
N TYR A 234 -15.67 0.92 21.19
CA TYR A 234 -14.73 1.78 21.90
C TYR A 234 -13.66 2.30 20.95
N PHE A 235 -13.50 3.62 20.93
CA PHE A 235 -12.38 4.30 20.30
C PHE A 235 -11.32 4.61 21.35
N THR A 236 -10.20 3.89 21.28
CA THR A 236 -9.00 4.14 22.11
C THR A 236 -7.96 4.96 21.34
N PHE A 237 -7.41 6.01 21.94
CA PHE A 237 -6.30 6.77 21.38
C PHE A 237 -5.51 7.41 22.53
N ARG A 238 -4.16 7.32 22.49
CA ARG A 238 -3.32 7.60 23.68
C ARG A 238 -3.90 6.89 24.93
N ASN A 239 -4.01 7.59 26.05
CA ASN A 239 -4.61 7.12 27.30
C ASN A 239 -6.14 7.31 27.38
N TYR A 240 -6.81 7.70 26.29
CA TYR A 240 -8.25 7.93 26.27
C TYR A 240 -9.01 6.74 25.68
N VAL A 241 -10.16 6.43 26.29
CA VAL A 241 -11.12 5.44 25.79
C VAL A 241 -12.48 6.11 25.72
N VAL A 242 -13.08 6.11 24.54
CA VAL A 242 -14.37 6.76 24.28
C VAL A 242 -15.32 5.74 23.71
N MET A 243 -16.46 5.53 24.37
CA MET A 243 -17.52 4.72 23.80
C MET A 243 -18.16 5.47 22.61
N PHE A 244 -18.53 4.74 21.57
CA PHE A 244 -19.31 5.26 20.46
C PHE A 244 -20.52 4.38 20.16
N GLU A 245 -21.56 4.98 19.60
CA GLU A 245 -22.77 4.32 19.09
C GLU A 245 -22.94 4.64 17.60
N ILE A 246 -23.16 3.61 16.79
CA ILE A 246 -23.36 3.72 15.34
C ILE A 246 -24.84 3.74 15.01
N ASN A 247 -25.31 4.81 14.38
CA ASN A 247 -26.58 4.84 13.66
C ASN A 247 -26.30 4.67 12.16
N SER A 248 -26.38 3.43 11.67
CA SER A 248 -26.05 3.10 10.29
C SER A 248 -27.05 3.67 9.29
N THR A 249 -28.32 3.81 9.68
CA THR A 249 -29.38 4.40 8.83
C THR A 249 -29.08 5.86 8.48
N SER A 250 -28.66 6.65 9.47
CA SER A 250 -28.31 8.06 9.25
C SER A 250 -26.83 8.28 8.94
N ARG A 251 -26.02 7.21 8.91
CA ARG A 251 -24.55 7.27 8.84
C ARG A 251 -23.95 8.26 9.85
N GLU A 252 -24.49 8.25 11.06
CA GLU A 252 -24.06 9.11 12.17
C GLU A 252 -23.44 8.26 13.28
N VAL A 253 -22.40 8.78 13.92
CA VAL A 253 -21.76 8.19 15.09
C VAL A 253 -21.86 9.16 16.24
N LYS A 254 -22.35 8.66 17.37
CA LYS A 254 -22.40 9.38 18.63
C LYS A 254 -21.24 8.93 19.51
N PHE A 255 -20.34 9.84 19.86
CA PHE A 255 -19.30 9.62 20.86
C PHE A 255 -19.79 10.11 22.22
N TYR A 256 -19.69 9.26 23.25
CA TYR A 256 -20.13 9.57 24.61
C TYR A 256 -19.08 10.42 25.33
N THR A 257 -19.02 11.69 24.97
CA THR A 257 -18.21 12.74 25.62
C THR A 257 -19.08 13.72 26.40
N THR A 258 -18.44 14.64 27.13
CA THR A 258 -19.11 15.74 27.83
C THR A 258 -18.57 17.08 27.33
N PRO A 259 -19.31 17.85 26.50
CA PRO A 259 -20.61 17.53 25.91
C PRO A 259 -20.53 16.40 24.87
N GLU A 260 -21.69 15.80 24.56
CA GLU A 260 -21.80 14.71 23.58
C GLU A 260 -21.37 15.17 22.18
N THR A 261 -20.59 14.35 21.47
CA THR A 261 -20.12 14.65 20.11
C THR A 261 -20.83 13.73 19.12
N ARG A 262 -21.56 14.32 18.17
CA ARG A 262 -22.20 13.59 17.05
C ARG A 262 -21.54 13.98 15.75
N VAL A 263 -21.28 13.00 14.92
CA VAL A 263 -20.48 13.17 13.69
C VAL A 263 -21.08 12.30 12.61
N ARG A 264 -21.31 12.87 11.43
CA ARG A 264 -21.74 12.11 10.25
C ARG A 264 -20.55 11.65 9.42
N GLU A 265 -20.78 10.64 8.59
CA GLU A 265 -19.80 10.22 7.59
C GLU A 265 -19.30 11.43 6.79
N ARG A 266 -17.98 11.51 6.61
CA ARG A 266 -17.20 12.59 6.00
C ARG A 266 -17.03 13.87 6.81
N GLU A 267 -17.55 13.93 8.04
CA GLU A 267 -17.36 15.11 8.89
C GLU A 267 -16.05 15.05 9.70
N ASN A 268 -15.50 16.24 9.93
CA ASN A 268 -14.40 16.43 10.86
C ASN A 268 -14.95 16.58 12.27
N PHE A 269 -14.22 16.05 13.24
CA PHE A 269 -14.60 16.15 14.64
C PHE A 269 -13.38 16.28 15.53
N ARG A 270 -13.59 16.75 16.76
CA ARG A 270 -12.53 16.98 17.73
C ARG A 270 -12.83 16.20 19.01
N LEU A 271 -11.88 15.39 19.45
CA LEU A 271 -11.93 14.73 20.76
C LEU A 271 -10.64 15.06 21.53
N PHE A 272 -10.77 15.51 22.77
CA PHE A 272 -9.65 15.78 23.68
C PHE A 272 -8.53 16.65 23.08
N GLY A 273 -8.91 17.64 22.28
CA GLY A 273 -7.96 18.55 21.65
C GLY A 273 -7.47 18.14 20.26
N TYR A 274 -7.67 16.88 19.85
CA TYR A 274 -7.20 16.32 18.58
C TYR A 274 -8.26 16.29 17.50
N ASN A 275 -7.84 16.45 16.25
CA ASN A 275 -8.72 16.48 15.09
C ASN A 275 -8.72 15.15 14.34
N PHE A 276 -9.92 14.72 13.95
CA PHE A 276 -10.19 13.47 13.26
C PHE A 276 -11.16 13.70 12.10
N THR A 277 -11.24 12.75 11.18
CA THR A 277 -12.34 12.65 10.20
C THR A 277 -13.00 11.29 10.30
N LEU A 278 -14.32 11.28 10.38
CA LEU A 278 -15.11 10.06 10.27
C LEU A 278 -15.27 9.74 8.79
N SER A 279 -14.51 8.79 8.27
CA SER A 279 -14.40 8.56 6.82
C SER A 279 -15.51 7.65 6.27
N TYR A 280 -15.87 6.62 7.02
CA TYR A 280 -16.90 5.63 6.66
C TYR A 280 -17.70 5.20 7.89
N VAL A 281 -18.99 5.00 7.70
CA VAL A 281 -19.90 4.39 8.68
C VAL A 281 -20.57 3.17 8.05
N THR A 282 -20.36 2.00 8.64
CA THR A 282 -21.04 0.76 8.25
C THR A 282 -22.02 0.34 9.34
N ASN A 283 -22.62 -0.84 9.24
CA ASN A 283 -23.49 -1.35 10.30
C ASN A 283 -22.72 -1.58 11.61
N TYR A 284 -21.53 -2.19 11.54
CA TYR A 284 -20.80 -2.66 12.73
C TYR A 284 -19.39 -2.05 12.85
N SER A 285 -19.04 -1.06 12.05
CA SER A 285 -17.74 -0.40 12.13
C SER A 285 -17.78 1.07 11.73
N ILE A 286 -16.85 1.82 12.28
CA ILE A 286 -16.54 3.20 11.88
C ILE A 286 -15.12 3.21 11.34
N SER A 287 -14.81 4.13 10.42
CA SER A 287 -13.43 4.32 9.97
C SER A 287 -12.98 5.75 10.27
N VAL A 288 -11.89 5.91 11.02
CA VAL A 288 -11.43 7.20 11.53
C VAL A 288 -10.01 7.49 11.03
N SER A 289 -9.81 8.67 10.43
CA SER A 289 -8.48 9.15 10.03
C SER A 289 -8.02 10.26 10.99
N PHE A 290 -6.71 10.30 11.28
CA PHE A 290 -6.08 11.27 12.17
C PHE A 290 -5.58 12.48 11.37
N LYS A 291 -5.58 13.68 11.94
CA LYS A 291 -5.03 14.88 11.28
C LYS A 291 -3.67 15.28 11.84
N LYS A 292 -2.97 16.16 11.09
CA LYS A 292 -1.65 16.70 11.43
C LYS A 292 -1.63 17.30 12.84
N THR A 293 -0.42 17.46 13.38
CA THR A 293 -0.12 17.77 14.80
C THR A 293 -0.62 16.69 15.75
N TYR A 294 -0.13 15.46 15.53
CA TYR A 294 -0.42 14.31 16.36
C TYR A 294 0.86 13.82 17.04
N ASN A 295 0.77 13.50 18.32
CA ASN A 295 1.79 12.85 19.12
C ASN A 295 1.22 11.56 19.73
N PHE A 296 2.09 10.60 19.98
CA PHE A 296 1.75 9.34 20.62
C PHE A 296 2.31 9.30 22.04
N THR A 297 1.84 8.32 22.81
CA THR A 297 2.44 7.87 24.05
C THR A 297 2.87 6.41 23.91
N ASP A 298 3.67 5.94 24.85
CA ASP A 298 3.89 4.50 25.11
C ASP A 298 4.57 3.70 23.98
N PHE A 299 5.38 4.36 23.16
CA PHE A 299 6.32 3.69 22.23
C PHE A 299 7.70 3.43 22.85
N THR A 300 7.99 4.10 23.97
CA THR A 300 9.31 4.10 24.62
C THR A 300 9.55 2.79 25.35
N GLY A 301 9.97 1.78 24.60
CA GLY A 301 10.55 0.58 25.15
C GLY A 301 11.98 0.77 25.64
N PRO A 302 12.71 -0.32 25.94
CA PRO A 302 14.14 -0.28 26.24
C PRO A 302 15.00 0.02 25.01
N ASN A 303 14.40 0.47 23.90
CA ASN A 303 15.07 0.70 22.63
C ASN A 303 16.08 1.82 22.77
N ARG A 304 17.36 1.45 22.76
CA ARG A 304 18.46 2.39 22.67
C ARG A 304 19.16 2.14 21.35
N VAL A 305 18.57 2.61 20.26
CA VAL A 305 19.11 2.42 18.91
C VAL A 305 19.19 3.73 18.16
N LYS A 306 20.21 3.89 17.33
CA LYS A 306 20.36 5.03 16.40
C LYS A 306 20.54 4.51 14.98
N THR A 307 20.32 5.36 13.99
CA THR A 307 20.57 5.03 12.57
C THR A 307 22.07 4.92 12.30
N VAL A 308 22.50 3.86 11.60
CA VAL A 308 23.94 3.61 11.30
C VAL A 308 24.57 4.71 10.46
N ASP A 309 23.82 5.28 9.52
CA ASP A 309 24.26 6.35 8.62
C ASP A 309 23.92 7.76 9.12
N GLU A 310 23.38 7.87 10.32
CA GLU A 310 22.91 9.11 10.94
C GLU A 310 21.81 9.87 10.16
N ASP A 311 21.20 9.25 9.13
CA ASP A 311 20.17 9.88 8.30
C ASP A 311 18.83 10.00 9.03
N GLN A 312 18.54 11.20 9.52
CA GLN A 312 17.30 11.52 10.22
C GLN A 312 16.05 11.40 9.33
N ASN A 313 16.20 11.48 7.99
CA ASN A 313 15.08 11.35 7.05
C ASN A 313 14.54 9.92 6.95
N LYS A 314 15.18 8.96 7.61
CA LYS A 314 14.71 7.59 7.79
C LYS A 314 13.84 7.43 9.04
N ILE A 315 13.85 8.37 9.97
CA ILE A 315 13.15 8.26 11.25
C ILE A 315 11.71 8.74 11.08
N PHE A 316 10.74 7.82 11.12
CA PHE A 316 9.31 8.16 11.01
C PHE A 316 8.72 8.63 12.33
N LEU A 317 9.03 7.92 13.42
CA LEU A 317 8.60 8.28 14.76
C LEU A 317 9.82 8.42 15.66
N TYR A 318 9.82 9.41 16.53
CA TYR A 318 10.90 9.65 17.49
C TYR A 318 10.38 10.03 18.87
N SER A 319 11.08 9.63 19.92
CA SER A 319 10.68 9.79 21.33
C SER A 319 11.62 10.70 22.12
N GLY A 320 12.13 11.75 21.49
CA GLY A 320 13.06 12.68 22.12
C GLY A 320 14.30 12.94 21.27
N ILE A 321 15.31 13.51 21.92
CA ILE A 321 16.54 13.98 21.28
C ILE A 321 17.73 13.54 22.14
N TYR A 322 18.75 12.99 21.50
CA TYR A 322 20.05 12.67 22.10
C TYR A 322 20.78 13.94 22.57
N ASN A 323 21.82 13.76 23.38
CA ASN A 323 22.66 14.87 23.84
C ASN A 323 23.34 15.64 22.68
N ASP A 324 23.55 14.97 21.54
CA ASP A 324 24.11 15.56 20.32
C ASP A 324 23.07 16.27 19.43
N GLY A 325 21.80 16.33 19.84
CA GLY A 325 20.74 16.98 19.09
C GLY A 325 20.03 16.09 18.06
N LYS A 326 20.42 14.82 17.89
CA LYS A 326 19.77 13.88 16.96
C LYS A 326 18.51 13.26 17.56
N LYS A 327 17.54 12.86 16.74
CA LYS A 327 16.27 12.27 17.21
C LYS A 327 16.47 10.82 17.65
N VAL A 328 15.82 10.43 18.74
CA VAL A 328 15.78 9.04 19.23
C VAL A 328 14.70 8.26 18.46
N PRO A 329 15.06 7.33 17.55
CA PRO A 329 14.08 6.64 16.72
C PRO A 329 13.27 5.62 17.53
N VAL A 330 11.95 5.62 17.31
CA VAL A 330 11.05 4.51 17.70
C VAL A 330 10.36 3.86 16.49
N SER A 331 10.52 4.47 15.32
CA SER A 331 10.22 3.84 14.04
C SER A 331 11.11 4.41 12.95
N THR A 332 11.58 3.54 12.05
CA THR A 332 12.43 3.91 10.91
C THR A 332 12.01 3.24 9.62
N ILE A 333 12.44 3.83 8.51
CA ILE A 333 12.36 3.29 7.15
C ILE A 333 13.79 3.32 6.60
N ASN A 334 14.47 2.19 6.64
CA ASN A 334 15.85 2.09 6.14
C ASN A 334 15.90 2.18 4.61
N THR A 335 14.94 1.53 3.96
CA THR A 335 14.70 1.61 2.51
C THR A 335 13.19 1.65 2.28
N THR A 336 12.75 1.93 1.05
CA THR A 336 11.31 1.90 0.71
C THR A 336 10.64 0.53 0.96
N ARG A 337 11.41 -0.51 1.29
CA ARG A 337 10.94 -1.88 1.54
C ARG A 337 11.32 -2.42 2.92
N VAL A 338 12.09 -1.68 3.72
CA VAL A 338 12.47 -2.14 5.07
C VAL A 338 12.13 -1.08 6.08
N ALA A 339 11.30 -1.46 7.04
CA ALA A 339 10.89 -0.61 8.14
C ALA A 339 11.02 -1.34 9.48
N TRP A 340 11.13 -0.56 10.54
CA TRP A 340 11.07 -1.03 11.92
C TRP A 340 10.17 -0.11 12.74
N ILE A 341 9.49 -0.69 13.72
CA ILE A 341 8.75 0.03 14.75
C ILE A 341 8.89 -0.72 16.07
N ALA A 342 9.14 0.05 17.13
CA ALA A 342 9.20 -0.44 18.51
C ALA A 342 7.91 -1.20 18.88
N ASN A 343 8.02 -2.16 19.80
CA ASN A 343 6.86 -2.93 20.23
C ASN A 343 5.99 -2.13 21.20
N PHE A 344 5.06 -1.33 20.69
CA PHE A 344 4.09 -0.58 21.51
C PHE A 344 3.05 -1.48 22.20
N ASP A 345 2.92 -2.76 21.81
CA ASP A 345 1.90 -3.69 22.31
C ASP A 345 2.45 -4.70 23.34
N ARG A 346 3.63 -4.42 23.89
CA ARG A 346 4.32 -5.22 24.91
C ARG A 346 3.45 -5.66 26.11
N TYR A 347 2.41 -4.89 26.44
CA TYR A 347 1.49 -5.13 27.57
C TYR A 347 0.05 -5.36 27.12
N ASP A 348 -0.17 -5.69 25.84
CA ASP A 348 -1.48 -5.85 25.21
C ASP A 348 -2.37 -4.58 25.20
N THR A 349 -1.77 -3.40 25.33
CA THR A 349 -2.47 -2.11 25.47
C THR A 349 -2.50 -1.26 24.20
N ALA A 350 -2.26 -1.85 23.01
CA ALA A 350 -2.20 -1.08 21.76
C ALA A 350 -3.45 -0.21 21.50
N THR A 351 -3.23 1.08 21.29
CA THR A 351 -4.25 2.08 20.97
C THR A 351 -4.44 2.22 19.45
N HIS A 352 -5.53 2.84 18.99
CA HIS A 352 -5.81 2.93 17.55
C HIS A 352 -4.79 3.76 16.77
N ASP A 353 -4.21 4.79 17.37
CA ASP A 353 -3.14 5.58 16.75
C ASP A 353 -1.87 4.76 16.54
N GLN A 354 -1.48 3.95 17.53
CA GLN A 354 -0.34 3.04 17.41
C GLN A 354 -0.56 1.98 16.33
N LYS A 355 -1.77 1.41 16.28
CA LYS A 355 -2.20 0.49 15.22
C LYS A 355 -2.11 1.15 13.84
N LEU A 356 -2.55 2.40 13.71
CA LEU A 356 -2.48 3.13 12.45
C LEU A 356 -1.03 3.41 12.02
N ALA A 357 -0.14 3.74 12.96
CA ALA A 357 1.28 3.87 12.68
C ALA A 357 1.87 2.57 12.11
N LEU A 358 1.58 1.42 12.73
CA LEU A 358 2.00 0.12 12.22
C LEU A 358 1.40 -0.17 10.82
N LEU A 359 0.11 0.10 10.64
CA LEU A 359 -0.56 -0.07 9.35
C LEU A 359 0.06 0.80 8.25
N SER A 360 0.43 2.04 8.57
CA SER A 360 1.11 2.94 7.63
C SER A 360 2.44 2.35 7.14
N LEU A 361 3.18 1.66 8.00
CA LEU A 361 4.41 0.97 7.63
C LEU A 361 4.14 -0.30 6.82
N ILE A 362 3.15 -1.11 7.20
CA ILE A 362 2.70 -2.29 6.43
C ILE A 362 2.36 -1.87 5.00
N LEU A 363 1.56 -0.81 4.83
CA LEU A 363 1.21 -0.29 3.51
C LEU A 363 2.40 0.36 2.79
N THR A 364 3.38 0.89 3.51
CA THR A 364 4.62 1.42 2.91
C THR A 364 5.42 0.29 2.28
N VAL A 365 5.80 -0.71 3.08
CA VAL A 365 6.73 -1.77 2.65
C VAL A 365 6.09 -2.87 1.82
N SER A 366 4.75 -2.97 1.81
CA SER A 366 4.05 -3.98 1.01
C SER A 366 4.41 -3.89 -0.47
N GLU A 367 4.53 -5.05 -1.11
CA GLU A 367 4.62 -5.12 -2.56
C GLU A 367 3.37 -4.49 -3.21
N LYS A 368 3.58 -3.53 -4.11
CA LYS A 368 2.50 -2.87 -4.87
C LYS A 368 2.09 -3.70 -6.09
N VAL A 369 0.91 -3.45 -6.64
CA VAL A 369 0.48 -4.08 -7.89
C VAL A 369 1.41 -3.62 -9.01
N ASN A 370 1.98 -4.61 -9.70
CA ASN A 370 2.61 -4.47 -11.00
C ASN A 370 1.92 -5.47 -11.93
N TYR A 371 0.71 -5.16 -12.35
CA TYR A 371 -0.01 -6.03 -13.27
C TYR A 371 0.48 -5.73 -14.69
N TYR A 372 1.05 -6.73 -15.35
CA TYR A 372 1.34 -6.68 -16.77
C TYR A 372 0.49 -7.79 -17.40
N GLY A 373 -0.61 -7.43 -18.06
CA GLY A 373 -1.34 -8.41 -18.86
C GLY A 373 -0.39 -9.10 -19.85
N THR A 374 -0.58 -10.39 -20.12
CA THR A 374 0.16 -11.07 -21.20
C THR A 374 -0.31 -10.49 -22.53
N PHE A 375 0.45 -9.55 -23.09
CA PHE A 375 0.10 -8.88 -24.33
C PHE A 375 0.28 -9.81 -25.53
N THR A 376 -0.71 -9.88 -26.40
CA THR A 376 -0.52 -10.48 -27.74
C THR A 376 0.24 -9.49 -28.63
N ARG A 377 0.87 -9.97 -29.71
CA ARG A 377 1.66 -9.12 -30.64
C ARG A 377 0.86 -7.99 -31.33
N ARG A 378 -0.47 -7.93 -31.13
CA ARG A 378 -1.39 -6.94 -31.74
C ARG A 378 -2.14 -6.10 -30.72
N THR A 379 -1.62 -5.96 -29.50
CA THR A 379 -2.20 -5.05 -28.49
C THR A 379 -1.55 -3.67 -28.58
N ILE A 380 -2.36 -2.61 -28.53
CA ILE A 380 -1.88 -1.24 -28.34
C ILE A 380 -2.18 -0.85 -26.91
N LEU A 381 -1.17 -0.35 -26.20
CA LEU A 381 -1.33 0.17 -24.85
C LEU A 381 -1.31 1.68 -24.86
N VAL A 382 -2.35 2.27 -24.30
CA VAL A 382 -2.44 3.70 -24.02
C VAL A 382 -2.09 3.89 -22.54
N PRO A 383 -0.91 4.47 -22.22
CA PRO A 383 -0.57 4.79 -20.85
C PRO A 383 -1.44 5.94 -20.34
N PHE A 384 -1.82 5.87 -19.07
CA PHE A 384 -2.62 6.85 -18.37
C PHE A 384 -2.04 7.04 -16.97
N VAL A 385 -1.90 8.30 -16.55
CA VAL A 385 -1.53 8.63 -15.17
C VAL A 385 -2.77 9.18 -14.52
N ASP A 386 -3.16 8.59 -13.41
CA ASP A 386 -4.34 8.99 -12.67
C ASP A 386 -3.99 9.24 -11.19
N VAL A 387 -4.86 10.00 -10.54
CA VAL A 387 -4.73 10.41 -9.15
C VAL A 387 -6.05 10.20 -8.44
N GLU A 388 -6.08 9.27 -7.49
CA GLU A 388 -7.19 9.14 -6.55
C GLU A 388 -6.82 9.83 -5.24
N ASN A 389 -7.75 10.59 -4.68
CA ASN A 389 -7.54 11.37 -3.46
C ASN A 389 -8.81 11.50 -2.62
N TYR A 390 -9.68 10.49 -2.64
CA TYR A 390 -10.88 10.50 -1.82
C TYR A 390 -10.55 10.40 -0.32
N ASP A 391 -9.59 9.56 0.06
CA ASP A 391 -9.04 9.48 1.43
C ASP A 391 -7.53 9.72 1.43
N VAL A 392 -6.81 8.94 0.62
CA VAL A 392 -5.35 8.93 0.54
C VAL A 392 -4.94 9.27 -0.89
N LEU A 393 -4.00 10.20 -1.05
CA LEU A 393 -3.40 10.47 -2.35
C LEU A 393 -2.65 9.24 -2.89
N GLU A 394 -3.23 8.58 -3.90
CA GLU A 394 -2.64 7.49 -4.66
C GLU A 394 -2.42 7.94 -6.10
N ILE A 395 -1.15 8.04 -6.49
CA ILE A 395 -0.73 8.27 -7.88
C ILE A 395 -0.36 6.91 -8.45
N TYR A 396 -1.02 6.50 -9.52
CA TYR A 396 -0.77 5.22 -10.17
C TYR A 396 -0.64 5.38 -11.68
N PHE A 397 0.19 4.53 -12.26
CA PHE A 397 0.28 4.43 -13.72
C PHE A 397 -0.62 3.28 -14.13
N ALA A 398 -1.55 3.58 -15.01
CA ALA A 398 -2.39 2.60 -15.64
C ALA A 398 -2.03 2.49 -17.12
N SER A 399 -2.31 1.36 -17.74
CA SER A 399 -2.36 1.27 -19.19
C SER A 399 -3.56 0.45 -19.58
N PHE A 400 -4.32 0.97 -20.54
CA PHE A 400 -5.43 0.29 -21.16
C PHE A 400 -5.00 -0.12 -22.57
N GLY A 401 -5.30 -1.36 -22.94
CA GLY A 401 -5.08 -1.78 -24.30
C GLY A 401 -6.24 -2.53 -24.91
N LEU A 402 -6.45 -2.27 -26.19
CA LEU A 402 -7.29 -3.08 -27.05
C LEU A 402 -6.39 -3.87 -28.00
N GLY A 403 -6.71 -5.15 -28.14
CA GLY A 403 -6.13 -6.03 -29.13
C GLY A 403 -7.22 -6.71 -29.94
N LEU A 404 -6.88 -7.11 -31.17
CA LEU A 404 -7.71 -8.03 -31.93
C LEU A 404 -7.51 -9.44 -31.34
N PRO A 405 -8.57 -10.25 -31.17
CA PRO A 405 -8.48 -11.58 -30.58
C PRO A 405 -7.70 -12.59 -31.44
N TYR A 406 -7.32 -12.24 -32.67
CA TYR A 406 -6.57 -13.08 -33.62
C TYR A 406 -5.46 -12.32 -34.38
#